data_AF-A0A0G1MAH5-F1
#
_entry.id   AF-A0A0G1MAH5-F1
#
_cell.length_a   1.000
_cell.length_b   1.000
_cell.length_c   1.000
_cell.angle_alpha   90.00
_cell.angle_beta   90.00
_cell.angle_gamma   90.00
#
_symmetry.space_group_name_H-M   'P 1'
#
loop_
_entity.id
_entity.type
_entity.pdbx_description
1 polymer ?
#
loop_
_entity_poly.entity_id
_entity_poly.type
_entity_poly.pdbx_seq_one_letter_code
_entity_poly.pdbx_strand_id
1 'polypeptide(L)'
;MMTPKFNFENLFIFEIANNHQGSLEHGLKIVREMAELAKTFGVRGAVKLQFRNLDSIIHPDFKNLKNNQYMERFISTKLAEEDFEKLVDEVKNAGLISMVTPFDEPSVDLIDRLGVEIIKIGSPSNQDWPLLERVAEANKPVICSTGGLAVSDIDKIVSFFNKRAVDFALMHCVSLYPTPNDKLYLNQIETMKNRYPNVTIGFSTHEDPNNLNAIRVAYAKGARFFEKHVGMKTDEIKLNAYSATPEQVRAWLAAYKEAVESIGDNGKREISEKEQQDLKTFVRGVWAWREIKAGENIRKEDVFFAMPFQDGQLISGNFHPGLVANRNYSANEAIDEAIRPNSRPKKEIVYHAIHAVKGMLNEARVPLGHDFQVELSHHYGIDRFREIGSTIITCFNKEYAKKVIVALPGQWNPEHYHKKKDETFQILKGILEVEINGRKKILEPGDSLWIPRGVLHGFGSGQGAVFEEISTTDYNDDSFYTDRSIAAMNREDRKTKLLNWGQHQLDAFEEDELRAI
;
A
#
# COMPACT_ATOMS: atom_id res chain seq x y z
N MET A 1 -22.61 11.66 -11.58
CA MET A 1 -21.33 11.95 -10.90
C MET A 1 -21.41 11.25 -9.55
N MET A 2 -20.51 10.30 -9.26
CA MET A 2 -20.45 9.69 -7.93
C MET A 2 -19.98 10.75 -6.93
N THR A 3 -20.69 10.91 -5.82
CA THR A 3 -20.24 11.73 -4.70
C THR A 3 -18.87 11.20 -4.24
N PRO A 4 -17.85 12.06 -4.04
CA PRO A 4 -16.56 11.58 -3.56
C PRO A 4 -16.73 10.90 -2.20
N LYS A 5 -16.13 9.72 -2.03
CA LYS A 5 -16.13 8.98 -0.76
C LYS A 5 -15.57 9.83 0.38
N PHE A 6 -16.11 9.68 1.57
CA PHE A 6 -15.56 10.34 2.77
C PHE A 6 -14.10 9.91 3.03
N ASN A 7 -13.22 10.88 3.26
CA ASN A 7 -11.82 10.61 3.59
C ASN A 7 -11.64 10.46 5.12
N PHE A 8 -11.39 9.23 5.56
CA PHE A 8 -11.11 8.89 6.96
C PHE A 8 -9.65 9.08 7.38
N GLU A 9 -8.73 9.34 6.45
CA GLU A 9 -7.30 9.43 6.76
C GLU A 9 -6.95 10.65 7.61
N ASN A 10 -5.89 10.48 8.43
CA ASN A 10 -5.32 11.46 9.35
C ASN A 10 -6.32 12.02 10.37
N LEU A 11 -7.37 11.26 10.69
CA LEU A 11 -8.38 11.61 11.68
C LEU A 11 -7.97 11.14 13.08
N PHE A 12 -8.04 12.05 14.06
CA PHE A 12 -7.76 11.81 15.47
C PHE A 12 -9.04 12.02 16.27
N ILE A 13 -9.55 10.95 16.84
CA ILE A 13 -10.83 10.89 17.53
C ILE A 13 -10.55 10.95 19.03
N PHE A 14 -10.95 12.07 19.64
CA PHE A 14 -10.86 12.32 21.07
C PHE A 14 -12.17 11.85 21.72
N GLU A 15 -12.13 10.66 22.30
CA GLU A 15 -13.30 10.03 22.90
C GLU A 15 -13.54 10.59 24.31
N ILE A 16 -14.59 11.40 24.46
CA ILE A 16 -14.97 11.93 25.78
C ILE A 16 -15.68 10.82 26.58
N ALA A 17 -16.46 9.96 25.93
CA ALA A 17 -17.36 9.02 26.61
C ALA A 17 -18.18 9.75 27.68
N ASN A 18 -18.07 9.33 28.94
CA ASN A 18 -18.72 9.97 30.08
C ASN A 18 -17.72 10.81 30.92
N ASN A 19 -16.55 11.16 30.39
CA ASN A 19 -15.56 11.93 31.14
C ASN A 19 -15.96 13.41 31.32
N HIS A 20 -17.07 13.84 30.72
CA HIS A 20 -17.76 15.08 31.09
C HIS A 20 -18.37 15.02 32.50
N GLN A 21 -18.49 13.84 33.12
CA GLN A 21 -18.98 13.63 34.50
C GLN A 21 -20.35 14.27 34.79
N GLY A 22 -21.25 14.28 33.80
CA GLY A 22 -22.55 14.95 33.91
C GLY A 22 -22.49 16.49 33.95
N SER A 23 -21.34 17.09 33.68
CA SER A 23 -21.16 18.56 33.63
C SER A 23 -20.93 19.05 32.21
N LEU A 24 -21.86 19.85 31.68
CA LEU A 24 -21.72 20.51 30.38
C LEU A 24 -20.45 21.39 30.35
N GLU A 25 -20.24 22.22 31.37
CA GLU A 25 -19.09 23.14 31.43
C GLU A 25 -17.76 22.39 31.35
N HIS A 26 -17.67 21.24 32.05
CA HIS A 26 -16.47 20.40 31.99
C HIS A 26 -16.30 19.75 30.61
N GLY A 27 -17.38 19.27 30.00
CA GLY A 27 -17.36 18.75 28.63
C GLY A 27 -16.87 19.79 27.60
N LEU A 28 -17.38 21.03 27.67
CA LEU A 28 -16.97 22.13 26.80
C LEU A 28 -15.47 22.45 26.97
N LYS A 29 -14.93 22.39 28.20
CA LYS A 29 -13.49 22.57 28.45
C LYS A 29 -12.66 21.49 27.76
N ILE A 30 -13.07 20.23 27.84
CA ILE A 30 -12.38 19.12 27.15
C ILE A 30 -12.38 19.35 25.63
N VAL A 31 -13.52 19.74 25.05
CA VAL A 31 -13.63 20.01 23.61
C VAL A 31 -12.64 21.08 23.16
N ARG A 32 -12.59 22.22 23.86
CA ARG A 32 -11.70 23.35 23.54
C ARG A 32 -10.22 22.97 23.62
N GLU A 33 -9.85 22.21 24.65
CA GLU A 33 -8.47 21.76 24.84
C GLU A 33 -8.04 20.79 23.72
N MET A 34 -8.91 19.84 23.36
CA MET A 34 -8.64 18.92 22.25
C MET A 34 -8.58 19.63 20.90
N ALA A 35 -9.37 20.68 20.70
CA ALA A 35 -9.32 21.52 19.50
C ALA A 35 -7.98 22.24 19.36
N GLU A 36 -7.49 22.83 20.45
CA GLU A 36 -6.19 23.52 20.44
C GLU A 36 -5.03 22.55 20.19
N LEU A 37 -5.08 21.33 20.75
CA LEU A 37 -4.10 20.29 20.45
C LEU A 37 -4.16 19.83 18.98
N ALA A 38 -5.35 19.59 18.45
CA ALA A 38 -5.52 19.20 17.05
C ALA A 38 -4.92 20.26 16.10
N LYS A 39 -5.21 21.53 16.39
CA LYS A 39 -4.66 22.68 15.67
C LYS A 39 -3.14 22.79 15.80
N THR A 40 -2.60 22.68 17.01
CA THR A 40 -1.16 22.77 17.30
C THR A 40 -0.35 21.74 16.49
N PHE A 41 -0.85 20.51 16.38
CA PHE A 41 -0.18 19.44 15.63
C PHE A 41 -0.57 19.38 14.15
N GLY A 42 -1.49 20.24 13.70
CA GLY A 42 -2.01 20.24 12.34
C GLY A 42 -2.59 18.87 11.94
N VAL A 43 -3.43 18.30 12.80
CA VAL A 43 -4.13 17.02 12.56
C VAL A 43 -5.63 17.26 12.41
N ARG A 44 -6.33 16.39 11.67
CA ARG A 44 -7.80 16.45 11.60
C ARG A 44 -8.37 15.87 12.89
N GLY A 45 -8.92 16.71 13.75
CA GLY A 45 -9.51 16.28 15.01
C GLY A 45 -11.01 16.02 14.90
N ALA A 46 -11.48 15.01 15.63
CA ALA A 46 -12.88 14.76 15.93
C ALA A 46 -13.06 14.63 17.44
N VAL A 47 -14.17 15.12 17.97
CA VAL A 47 -14.60 14.77 19.33
C VAL A 47 -15.73 13.77 19.22
N LYS A 48 -15.62 12.70 20.01
CA LYS A 48 -16.64 11.66 20.06
C LYS A 48 -17.40 11.66 21.38
N LEU A 49 -18.72 11.66 21.27
CA LEU A 49 -19.69 11.55 22.36
C LEU A 49 -20.39 10.18 22.31
N GLN A 50 -21.06 9.81 23.40
CA GLN A 50 -21.84 8.58 23.48
C GLN A 50 -23.30 8.90 23.78
N PHE A 51 -24.20 8.54 22.87
CA PHE A 51 -25.64 8.75 23.05
C PHE A 51 -26.31 7.46 23.46
N ARG A 52 -27.07 7.55 24.55
CA ARG A 52 -27.84 6.45 25.13
C ARG A 52 -29.20 6.98 25.53
N ASN A 53 -30.25 6.49 24.89
CA ASN A 53 -31.59 6.65 25.43
C ASN A 53 -31.76 5.61 26.55
N LEU A 54 -31.51 6.05 27.80
CA LEU A 54 -31.54 5.17 28.98
C LEU A 54 -32.87 4.43 29.17
N ASP A 55 -33.98 5.00 28.71
CA ASP A 55 -35.29 4.35 28.78
C ASP A 55 -35.46 3.22 27.77
N SER A 56 -34.76 3.28 26.64
CA SER A 56 -34.72 2.20 25.64
C SER A 56 -33.72 1.10 26.00
N ILE A 57 -32.52 1.45 26.47
CA ILE A 57 -31.44 0.46 26.65
C ILE A 57 -31.49 -0.25 28.00
N ILE A 58 -32.11 0.36 29.03
CA ILE A 58 -32.26 -0.26 30.35
C ILE A 58 -33.65 -0.84 30.45
N HIS A 59 -33.73 -2.17 30.44
CA HIS A 59 -34.98 -2.89 30.64
C HIS A 59 -35.69 -2.39 31.93
N PRO A 60 -37.00 -2.07 31.87
CA PRO A 60 -37.73 -1.46 32.99
C PRO A 60 -37.55 -2.19 34.34
N ASP A 61 -37.61 -3.51 34.33
CA ASP A 61 -37.48 -4.34 35.55
C ASP A 61 -36.08 -4.29 36.19
N PHE A 62 -35.06 -3.85 35.44
CA PHE A 62 -33.68 -3.83 35.90
C PHE A 62 -33.19 -2.43 36.28
N LYS A 63 -34.03 -1.39 36.18
CA LYS A 63 -33.65 0.01 36.49
C LYS A 63 -33.10 0.20 37.91
N ASN A 64 -33.54 -0.63 38.87
CA ASN A 64 -33.11 -0.58 40.27
C ASN A 64 -32.11 -1.67 40.66
N LEU A 65 -31.49 -2.35 39.68
CA LEU A 65 -30.52 -3.40 39.95
C LEU A 65 -29.29 -2.80 40.66
N LYS A 66 -29.12 -3.14 41.95
CA LYS A 66 -27.98 -2.71 42.76
C LYS A 66 -26.71 -3.45 42.33
N ASN A 67 -25.55 -2.80 42.49
CA ASN A 67 -24.21 -3.36 42.23
C ASN A 67 -23.87 -3.58 40.74
N ASN A 68 -24.50 -2.86 39.81
CA ASN A 68 -24.01 -2.77 38.44
C ASN A 68 -23.25 -1.44 38.26
N GLN A 69 -21.92 -1.52 38.29
CA GLN A 69 -21.03 -0.35 38.17
C GLN A 69 -21.27 0.51 36.92
N TYR A 70 -21.73 -0.09 35.81
CA TYR A 70 -21.99 0.66 34.59
C TYR A 70 -23.30 1.41 34.66
N MET A 71 -24.33 0.83 35.26
CA MET A 71 -25.62 1.50 35.45
C MET A 71 -25.50 2.72 36.37
N GLU A 72 -24.78 2.57 37.48
CA GLU A 72 -24.51 3.69 38.40
C GLU A 72 -23.78 4.82 37.69
N ARG A 73 -22.76 4.49 36.87
CA ARG A 73 -22.03 5.46 36.07
C ARG A 73 -22.92 6.14 35.02
N PHE A 74 -23.75 5.40 34.29
CA PHE A 74 -24.61 5.98 33.25
C PHE A 74 -25.65 6.93 33.83
N ILE A 75 -26.21 6.60 34.99
CA ILE A 75 -27.18 7.45 35.67
C ILE A 75 -26.49 8.70 36.24
N SER A 76 -25.35 8.56 36.92
CA SER A 76 -24.66 9.68 37.57
C SER A 76 -24.03 10.68 36.60
N THR A 77 -23.75 10.24 35.37
CA THR A 77 -23.13 11.09 34.33
C THR A 77 -24.11 11.50 33.23
N LYS A 78 -25.43 11.29 33.42
CA LYS A 78 -26.45 11.64 32.45
C LYS A 78 -26.41 13.15 32.12
N LEU A 79 -26.43 13.47 30.83
CA LEU A 79 -26.66 14.82 30.32
C LEU A 79 -28.05 14.90 29.68
N ALA A 80 -28.63 16.09 29.69
CA ALA A 80 -29.85 16.38 28.94
C ALA A 80 -29.56 16.48 27.44
N GLU A 81 -30.60 16.40 26.61
CA GLU A 81 -30.46 16.49 25.16
C GLU A 81 -29.93 17.88 24.75
N GLU A 82 -30.40 18.94 25.41
CA GLU A 82 -29.96 20.33 25.18
C GLU A 82 -28.49 20.55 25.54
N ASP A 83 -27.95 19.76 26.47
CA ASP A 83 -26.53 19.80 26.80
C ASP A 83 -25.69 19.07 25.75
N PHE A 84 -26.20 17.96 25.20
CA PHE A 84 -25.57 17.30 24.07
C PHE A 84 -25.58 18.16 22.80
N GLU A 85 -26.67 18.89 22.53
CA GLU A 85 -26.75 19.87 21.44
C GLU A 85 -25.63 20.92 21.58
N LYS A 86 -25.50 21.54 22.75
CA LYS A 86 -24.43 22.53 23.01
C LYS A 86 -23.03 21.94 22.87
N LEU A 87 -22.82 20.68 23.26
CA LEU A 87 -21.53 20.00 23.06
C LEU A 87 -21.25 19.79 21.57
N VAL A 88 -22.22 19.31 20.80
CA VAL A 88 -22.08 19.12 19.34
C VAL A 88 -21.79 20.45 18.65
N ASP A 89 -22.48 21.53 19.04
CA ASP A 89 -22.24 22.87 18.50
C ASP A 89 -20.85 23.40 18.85
N GLU A 90 -20.39 23.22 20.09
CA GLU A 90 -19.03 23.60 20.48
C GLU A 90 -17.97 22.83 19.67
N VAL A 91 -18.17 21.52 19.44
CA VAL A 91 -17.26 20.72 18.61
C VAL A 91 -17.13 21.33 17.21
N LYS A 92 -18.26 21.65 16.57
CA LYS A 92 -18.29 22.28 15.25
C LYS A 92 -17.65 23.68 15.27
N ASN A 93 -18.01 24.51 16.26
CA ASN A 93 -17.48 25.88 16.41
C ASN A 93 -15.97 25.90 16.66
N ALA A 94 -15.44 24.88 17.34
CA ALA A 94 -14.01 24.71 17.58
C ALA A 94 -13.24 24.17 16.35
N GLY A 95 -13.92 23.92 15.23
CA GLY A 95 -13.32 23.40 13.99
C GLY A 95 -13.00 21.91 14.04
N LEU A 96 -13.63 21.16 14.94
CA LEU A 96 -13.50 19.71 15.05
C LEU A 96 -14.69 19.02 14.38
N ILE A 97 -14.48 17.77 13.97
CA ILE A 97 -15.55 16.93 13.41
C ILE A 97 -16.39 16.36 14.55
N SER A 98 -17.70 16.50 14.43
CA SER A 98 -18.68 15.92 15.36
C SER A 98 -18.88 14.43 15.10
N MET A 99 -18.62 13.60 16.12
CA MET A 99 -18.78 12.15 16.05
C MET A 99 -19.58 11.64 17.24
N VAL A 100 -20.45 10.65 17.01
CA VAL A 100 -21.22 10.03 18.09
C VAL A 100 -21.24 8.51 17.96
N THR A 101 -21.15 7.83 19.10
CA THR A 101 -21.54 6.41 19.22
C THR A 101 -22.97 6.30 19.75
N PRO A 102 -23.96 5.95 18.92
CA PRO A 102 -25.29 5.57 19.39
C PRO A 102 -25.24 4.14 19.96
N PHE A 103 -26.07 3.88 20.97
CA PHE A 103 -26.26 2.53 21.52
C PHE A 103 -27.70 2.03 21.34
N ASP A 104 -28.53 2.79 20.62
CA ASP A 104 -29.95 2.53 20.35
C ASP A 104 -30.41 3.37 19.14
N GLU A 105 -31.52 2.98 18.52
CA GLU A 105 -32.09 3.62 17.33
C GLU A 105 -32.55 5.08 17.60
N PRO A 106 -33.20 5.42 18.73
CA PRO A 106 -33.52 6.82 19.06
C PRO A 106 -32.28 7.72 19.12
N SER A 107 -31.14 7.18 19.56
CA SER A 107 -29.87 7.91 19.54
C SER A 107 -29.38 8.19 18.11
N VAL A 108 -29.71 7.34 17.13
CA VAL A 108 -29.44 7.63 15.71
C VAL A 108 -30.33 8.75 15.19
N ASP A 109 -31.60 8.80 15.60
CA ASP A 109 -32.50 9.91 15.26
C ASP A 109 -32.00 11.25 15.83
N LEU A 110 -31.46 11.22 17.06
CA LEU A 110 -30.83 12.40 17.67
C LEU A 110 -29.57 12.84 16.92
N ILE A 111 -28.73 11.90 16.46
CA ILE A 111 -27.55 12.19 15.62
C ILE A 111 -27.96 12.94 14.34
N ASP A 112 -29.04 12.49 13.67
CA ASP A 112 -29.55 13.14 12.46
C ASP A 112 -30.05 14.56 12.76
N ARG A 113 -30.83 14.73 13.83
CA ARG A 113 -31.39 16.02 14.25
C ARG A 113 -30.31 17.04 14.65
N LEU A 114 -29.28 16.62 15.36
CA LEU A 114 -28.16 17.49 15.76
C LEU A 114 -27.15 17.72 14.63
N GLY A 115 -27.36 17.12 13.46
CA GLY A 115 -26.46 17.25 12.32
C GLY A 115 -25.04 16.78 12.64
N VAL A 116 -24.90 15.67 13.36
CA VAL A 116 -23.62 15.02 13.62
C VAL A 116 -23.04 14.49 12.31
N GLU A 117 -21.73 14.60 12.13
CA GLU A 117 -21.06 14.31 10.85
C GLU A 117 -20.68 12.84 10.68
N ILE A 118 -20.23 12.16 11.72
CA ILE A 118 -19.78 10.75 11.66
C ILE A 118 -20.48 9.90 12.72
N ILE A 119 -20.95 8.72 12.32
CA ILE A 119 -21.45 7.70 13.24
C ILE A 119 -20.34 6.71 13.55
N LYS A 120 -20.06 6.50 14.83
CA LYS A 120 -19.16 5.44 15.32
C LYS A 120 -19.99 4.28 15.84
N ILE A 121 -19.72 3.06 15.39
CA ILE A 121 -20.21 1.84 16.04
C ILE A 121 -19.14 1.35 17.02
N GLY A 122 -19.51 1.28 18.30
CA GLY A 122 -18.67 0.74 19.36
C GLY A 122 -18.66 -0.80 19.35
N SER A 123 -17.63 -1.41 19.93
CA SER A 123 -17.51 -2.87 19.99
C SER A 123 -18.71 -3.60 20.63
N PRO A 124 -19.40 -3.06 21.65
CA PRO A 124 -20.62 -3.70 22.19
C PRO A 124 -21.79 -3.80 21.19
N SER A 125 -21.78 -2.97 20.14
CA SER A 125 -22.90 -2.83 19.19
C SER A 125 -22.55 -3.29 17.78
N ASN A 126 -21.35 -3.85 17.57
CA ASN A 126 -20.87 -4.23 16.24
C ASN A 126 -21.54 -5.49 15.65
N GLN A 127 -22.38 -6.18 16.43
CA GLN A 127 -23.28 -7.24 15.98
C GLN A 127 -24.75 -6.93 16.27
N ASP A 128 -25.06 -5.69 16.66
CA ASP A 128 -26.43 -5.23 16.87
C ASP A 128 -27.06 -4.91 15.51
N TRP A 129 -27.47 -5.94 14.79
CA TRP A 129 -27.97 -5.81 13.41
C TRP A 129 -29.13 -4.81 13.25
N PRO A 130 -30.13 -4.76 14.16
CA PRO A 130 -31.16 -3.71 14.11
C PRO A 130 -30.58 -2.29 14.15
N LEU A 131 -29.64 -2.03 15.07
CA LEU A 131 -28.96 -0.74 15.14
C LEU A 131 -28.11 -0.47 13.89
N LEU A 132 -27.42 -1.48 13.36
CA LEU A 132 -26.63 -1.35 12.13
C LEU A 132 -27.49 -1.01 10.90
N GLU A 133 -28.72 -1.54 10.82
CA GLU A 133 -29.70 -1.17 9.79
C GLU A 133 -30.09 0.29 9.90
N ARG A 134 -30.48 0.75 11.11
CA ARG A 134 -30.82 2.16 11.32
C ARG A 134 -29.64 3.11 11.05
N VAL A 135 -28.41 2.72 11.42
CA VAL A 135 -27.19 3.49 11.13
C VAL A 135 -26.92 3.59 9.64
N ALA A 136 -27.12 2.51 8.87
CA ALA A 136 -26.94 2.54 7.42
C ALA A 136 -27.96 3.47 6.74
N GLU A 137 -29.19 3.52 7.24
CA GLU A 137 -30.26 4.40 6.73
C GLU A 137 -30.01 5.89 7.00
N ALA A 138 -29.18 6.22 8.00
CA ALA A 138 -28.80 7.60 8.30
C ALA A 138 -27.95 8.26 7.19
N ASN A 139 -27.39 7.47 6.24
CA ASN A 139 -26.60 7.95 5.11
C ASN A 139 -25.42 8.86 5.52
N LYS A 140 -24.78 8.54 6.64
CA LYS A 140 -23.59 9.24 7.16
C LYS A 140 -22.34 8.35 7.04
N PRO A 141 -21.13 8.92 7.00
CA PRO A 141 -19.90 8.16 7.16
C PRO A 141 -19.90 7.35 8.46
N VAL A 142 -19.45 6.09 8.39
CA VAL A 142 -19.48 5.15 9.51
C VAL A 142 -18.08 4.67 9.90
N ILE A 143 -17.77 4.65 11.19
CA ILE A 143 -16.54 4.02 11.71
C ILE A 143 -16.92 2.87 12.66
N CYS A 144 -16.61 1.63 12.29
CA CYS A 144 -16.97 0.46 13.10
C CYS A 144 -15.75 -0.13 13.85
N SER A 145 -15.86 -0.28 15.17
CA SER A 145 -14.85 -0.96 15.98
C SER A 145 -15.06 -2.47 15.94
N THR A 146 -14.00 -3.24 15.82
CA THR A 146 -14.06 -4.70 15.65
C THR A 146 -13.59 -5.46 16.88
N GLY A 147 -13.57 -4.82 18.06
CA GLY A 147 -13.11 -5.46 19.29
C GLY A 147 -13.99 -6.66 19.65
N GLY A 148 -13.35 -7.77 20.00
CA GLY A 148 -14.03 -9.02 20.34
C GLY A 148 -14.58 -9.83 19.16
N LEU A 149 -14.44 -9.34 17.92
CA LEU A 149 -14.94 -10.06 16.75
C LEU A 149 -13.93 -11.06 16.19
N ALA A 150 -14.45 -12.20 15.71
CA ALA A 150 -13.73 -13.06 14.79
C ALA A 150 -13.72 -12.43 13.38
N VAL A 151 -12.73 -12.81 12.56
CA VAL A 151 -12.61 -12.32 11.17
C VAL A 151 -13.88 -12.54 10.35
N SER A 152 -14.55 -13.68 10.54
CA SER A 152 -15.81 -14.01 9.85
C SER A 152 -16.95 -13.05 10.18
N ASP A 153 -16.96 -12.44 11.36
CA ASP A 153 -17.98 -11.46 11.73
C ASP A 153 -17.64 -10.07 11.18
N ILE A 154 -16.35 -9.73 11.10
CA ILE A 154 -15.90 -8.53 10.39
C ILE A 154 -16.27 -8.63 8.90
N ASP A 155 -16.12 -9.81 8.28
CA ASP A 155 -16.53 -10.05 6.88
C ASP A 155 -18.03 -9.75 6.66
N LYS A 156 -18.90 -10.13 7.61
CA LYS A 156 -20.34 -9.83 7.55
C LYS A 156 -20.59 -8.33 7.57
N ILE A 157 -19.91 -7.59 8.44
CA ILE A 157 -20.02 -6.12 8.55
C ILE A 157 -19.55 -5.45 7.25
N VAL A 158 -18.41 -5.88 6.71
CA VAL A 158 -17.86 -5.38 5.44
C VAL A 158 -18.84 -5.64 4.29
N SER A 159 -19.37 -6.86 4.19
CA SER A 159 -20.38 -7.20 3.18
C SER A 159 -21.65 -6.38 3.35
N PHE A 160 -22.10 -6.16 4.58
CA PHE A 160 -23.32 -5.42 4.91
C PHE A 160 -23.24 -3.95 4.44
N PHE A 161 -22.14 -3.26 4.77
CA PHE A 161 -21.95 -1.85 4.38
C PHE A 161 -21.64 -1.69 2.89
N ASN A 162 -20.82 -2.57 2.30
CA ASN A 162 -20.53 -2.52 0.86
C ASN A 162 -21.80 -2.67 0.01
N LYS A 163 -22.69 -3.61 0.36
CA LYS A 163 -23.94 -3.85 -0.38
C LYS A 163 -24.90 -2.66 -0.32
N ARG A 164 -24.76 -1.81 0.69
CA ARG A 164 -25.57 -0.60 0.91
C ARG A 164 -24.86 0.69 0.47
N ALA A 165 -23.66 0.58 -0.12
CA ALA A 165 -22.84 1.71 -0.54
C ALA A 165 -22.61 2.76 0.57
N VAL A 166 -22.49 2.31 1.83
CA VAL A 166 -22.14 3.18 2.96
C VAL A 166 -20.65 3.51 2.88
N ASP A 167 -20.28 4.77 3.08
CA ASP A 167 -18.89 5.16 3.31
C ASP A 167 -18.47 4.73 4.70
N PHE A 168 -17.62 3.70 4.82
CA PHE A 168 -17.22 3.17 6.12
C PHE A 168 -15.72 2.90 6.25
N ALA A 169 -15.27 2.93 7.49
CA ALA A 169 -13.93 2.53 7.93
C ALA A 169 -14.01 1.56 9.13
N LEU A 170 -12.94 0.80 9.33
CA LEU A 170 -12.85 -0.18 10.43
C LEU A 170 -11.74 0.20 11.41
N MET A 171 -11.92 -0.10 12.69
CA MET A 171 -10.88 0.05 13.70
C MET A 171 -10.56 -1.27 14.36
N HIS A 172 -9.28 -1.63 14.33
CA HIS A 172 -8.75 -2.59 15.29
C HIS A 172 -8.85 -1.99 16.69
N CYS A 173 -9.33 -2.79 17.65
CA CYS A 173 -9.33 -2.43 19.05
C CYS A 173 -9.44 -3.69 19.92
N VAL A 174 -9.07 -3.56 21.19
CA VAL A 174 -9.19 -4.62 22.18
C VAL A 174 -9.99 -4.08 23.35
N SER A 175 -11.08 -4.78 23.70
CA SER A 175 -12.03 -4.33 24.74
C SER A 175 -11.57 -4.70 26.16
N LEU A 176 -10.31 -4.42 26.48
CA LEU A 176 -9.73 -4.53 27.82
C LEU A 176 -9.36 -3.11 28.31
N TYR A 177 -9.70 -2.79 29.55
CA TYR A 177 -9.65 -1.41 30.06
C TYR A 177 -8.90 -1.32 31.41
N PRO A 178 -7.58 -1.00 31.44
CA PRO A 178 -6.72 -0.76 30.29
C PRO A 178 -6.27 -2.06 29.59
N THR A 179 -5.87 -1.96 28.32
CA THR A 179 -5.32 -3.07 27.55
C THR A 179 -3.83 -3.21 27.84
N PRO A 180 -3.35 -4.34 28.37
CA PRO A 180 -1.91 -4.56 28.58
C PRO A 180 -1.18 -4.76 27.24
N ASN A 181 0.12 -4.46 27.22
CA ASN A 181 0.89 -4.37 25.98
C ASN A 181 0.93 -5.69 25.19
N ASP A 182 1.00 -6.83 25.88
CA ASP A 182 0.99 -8.18 25.29
C ASP A 182 -0.39 -8.58 24.71
N LYS A 183 -1.43 -7.77 24.95
CA LYS A 183 -2.80 -7.97 24.44
C LYS A 183 -3.23 -6.91 23.45
N LEU A 184 -2.35 -6.00 23.01
CA LEU A 184 -2.72 -5.00 22.00
C LEU A 184 -2.98 -5.62 20.62
N TYR A 185 -2.34 -6.74 20.28
CA TYR A 185 -2.49 -7.46 19.01
C TYR A 185 -2.38 -6.57 17.75
N LEU A 186 -1.44 -5.63 17.71
CA LEU A 186 -1.34 -4.62 16.64
C LEU A 186 -1.11 -5.18 15.22
N ASN A 187 -0.64 -6.43 15.07
CA ASN A 187 -0.58 -7.11 13.76
C ASN A 187 -1.97 -7.28 13.10
N GLN A 188 -3.05 -7.20 13.87
CA GLN A 188 -4.41 -7.27 13.33
C GLN A 188 -4.72 -6.08 12.41
N ILE A 189 -4.09 -4.92 12.62
CA ILE A 189 -4.21 -3.76 11.73
C ILE A 189 -3.74 -4.11 10.31
N GLU A 190 -2.56 -4.70 10.19
CA GLU A 190 -1.99 -5.12 8.91
C GLU A 190 -2.79 -6.27 8.28
N THR A 191 -3.31 -7.18 9.11
CA THR A 191 -4.19 -8.28 8.67
C THR A 191 -5.47 -7.73 8.05
N MET A 192 -6.14 -6.80 8.73
CA MET A 192 -7.35 -6.14 8.22
C MET A 192 -7.07 -5.31 6.96
N LYS A 193 -5.95 -4.57 6.92
CA LYS A 193 -5.55 -3.78 5.75
C LYS A 193 -5.35 -4.65 4.51
N ASN A 194 -4.67 -5.80 4.66
CA ASN A 194 -4.47 -6.72 3.54
C ASN A 194 -5.77 -7.41 3.10
N ARG A 195 -6.68 -7.71 4.05
CA ARG A 195 -7.95 -8.39 3.76
C ARG A 195 -9.00 -7.46 3.12
N TYR A 196 -9.02 -6.19 3.51
CA TYR A 196 -10.00 -5.20 3.05
C TYR A 196 -9.30 -3.99 2.40
N PRO A 197 -8.68 -4.15 1.22
CA PRO A 197 -7.81 -3.13 0.61
C PRO A 197 -8.52 -1.81 0.27
N ASN A 198 -9.85 -1.83 0.15
CA ASN A 198 -10.68 -0.66 -0.17
C ASN A 198 -11.33 0.00 1.05
N VAL A 199 -10.97 -0.44 2.27
CA VAL A 199 -11.53 0.05 3.53
C VAL A 199 -10.41 0.65 4.37
N THR A 200 -10.53 1.92 4.76
CA THR A 200 -9.54 2.55 5.63
C THR A 200 -9.53 1.86 6.99
N ILE A 201 -8.34 1.49 7.48
CA ILE A 201 -8.16 0.83 8.78
C ILE A 201 -7.58 1.83 9.78
N GLY A 202 -8.14 1.86 10.98
CA GLY A 202 -7.71 2.69 12.10
C GLY A 202 -7.41 1.88 13.35
N PHE A 203 -7.03 2.59 14.41
CA PHE A 203 -6.71 2.00 15.71
C PHE A 203 -7.43 2.74 16.84
N SER A 204 -8.36 2.06 17.52
CA SER A 204 -9.02 2.54 18.73
C SER A 204 -8.39 1.85 19.93
N THR A 205 -7.89 2.63 20.89
CA THR A 205 -7.06 2.09 21.97
C THR A 205 -7.56 2.39 23.38
N HIS A 206 -7.26 1.45 24.26
CA HIS A 206 -7.52 1.50 25.71
C HIS A 206 -6.24 1.18 26.49
N GLU A 207 -5.06 1.32 25.88
CA GLU A 207 -3.77 1.14 26.55
C GLU A 207 -3.55 2.16 27.69
N ASP A 208 -2.52 1.93 28.50
CA ASP A 208 -2.01 2.96 29.42
C ASP A 208 -1.73 4.26 28.63
N PRO A 209 -2.27 5.43 29.03
CA PRO A 209 -2.07 6.69 28.32
C PRO A 209 -0.60 7.09 28.10
N ASN A 210 0.33 6.60 28.91
CA ASN A 210 1.77 6.86 28.77
C ASN A 210 2.46 5.91 27.77
N ASN A 211 1.78 4.87 27.28
CA ASN A 211 2.32 4.00 26.25
C ASN A 211 2.27 4.68 24.87
N LEU A 212 3.38 5.34 24.51
CA LEU A 212 3.51 6.01 23.22
C LEU A 212 3.89 5.05 22.08
N ASN A 213 4.36 3.83 22.38
CA ASN A 213 4.80 2.89 21.35
C ASN A 213 3.64 2.33 20.53
N ALA A 214 2.47 2.18 21.14
CA ALA A 214 1.34 1.57 20.47
C ALA A 214 0.85 2.37 19.25
N ILE A 215 0.79 3.71 19.32
CA ILE A 215 0.43 4.54 18.16
C ILE A 215 1.50 4.47 17.06
N ARG A 216 2.79 4.47 17.43
CA ARG A 216 3.90 4.36 16.46
C ARG A 216 3.79 3.06 15.68
N VAL A 217 3.62 1.94 16.41
CA VAL A 217 3.47 0.60 15.80
C VAL A 217 2.16 0.50 15.01
N ALA A 218 1.05 1.04 15.51
CA ALA A 218 -0.22 1.02 14.80
C ALA A 218 -0.13 1.76 13.44
N TYR A 219 0.50 2.94 13.40
CA TYR A 219 0.74 3.67 12.17
C TYR A 219 1.66 2.88 11.21
N ALA A 220 2.75 2.30 11.73
CA ALA A 220 3.66 1.43 10.98
C ALA A 220 2.95 0.22 10.35
N LYS A 221 1.98 -0.36 11.06
CA LYS A 221 1.16 -1.49 10.60
C LYS A 221 0.05 -1.10 9.63
N GLY A 222 -0.10 0.19 9.35
CA GLY A 222 -1.00 0.69 8.31
C GLY A 222 -2.28 1.33 8.81
N ALA A 223 -2.44 1.58 10.10
CA ALA A 223 -3.54 2.41 10.59
C ALA A 223 -3.40 3.84 10.04
N ARG A 224 -4.52 4.46 9.64
CA ARG A 224 -4.56 5.82 9.08
C ARG A 224 -5.44 6.80 9.86
N PHE A 225 -6.06 6.34 10.94
CA PHE A 225 -6.79 7.17 11.88
C PHE A 225 -6.83 6.51 13.26
N PHE A 226 -7.01 7.30 14.30
CA PHE A 226 -6.72 6.90 15.67
C PHE A 226 -7.80 7.39 16.63
N GLU A 227 -8.17 6.57 17.60
CA GLU A 227 -9.10 6.94 18.68
C GLU A 227 -8.49 6.65 20.04
N LYS A 228 -8.58 7.62 20.95
CA LYS A 228 -8.15 7.48 22.35
C LYS A 228 -9.14 8.20 23.26
N HIS A 229 -9.42 7.60 24.42
CA HIS A 229 -10.21 8.25 25.46
C HIS A 229 -9.45 9.45 26.02
N VAL A 230 -10.17 10.57 26.22
CA VAL A 230 -9.60 11.81 26.75
C VAL A 230 -10.42 12.35 27.91
N GLY A 231 -9.80 13.15 28.76
CA GLY A 231 -10.49 13.90 29.80
C GLY A 231 -9.55 14.84 30.53
N MET A 232 -10.09 15.61 31.47
CA MET A 232 -9.31 16.53 32.30
C MET A 232 -9.48 16.17 33.77
N LYS A 233 -8.39 16.22 34.53
CA LYS A 233 -8.44 16.05 35.98
C LYS A 233 -8.77 17.40 36.63
N THR A 234 -9.54 17.35 37.71
CA THR A 234 -9.70 18.46 38.67
C THR A 234 -9.40 17.92 40.07
N ASP A 235 -9.51 18.75 41.09
CA ASP A 235 -9.36 18.28 42.48
C ASP A 235 -10.42 17.22 42.84
N GLU A 236 -11.59 17.27 42.20
CA GLU A 236 -12.70 16.34 42.37
C GLU A 236 -12.78 15.25 41.29
N ILE A 237 -12.40 15.56 40.05
CA ILE A 237 -12.54 14.65 38.90
C ILE A 237 -11.25 13.85 38.70
N LYS A 238 -11.36 12.53 38.91
CA LYS A 238 -10.33 11.55 38.57
C LYS A 238 -10.65 10.86 37.25
N LEU A 239 -9.63 10.66 36.43
CA LEU A 239 -9.74 9.87 35.20
C LEU A 239 -9.56 8.38 35.48
N ASN A 240 -10.20 7.55 34.65
CA ASN A 240 -9.95 6.13 34.61
C ASN A 240 -8.54 5.84 34.06
N ALA A 241 -8.09 4.59 34.17
CA ALA A 241 -6.72 4.19 33.83
C ALA A 241 -6.39 4.16 32.31
N TYR A 242 -7.36 4.42 31.43
CA TYR A 242 -7.21 4.37 29.97
C TYR A 242 -7.56 5.70 29.28
N SER A 243 -7.94 6.73 30.03
CA SER A 243 -8.19 8.09 29.54
C SER A 243 -6.94 8.95 29.66
N ALA A 244 -6.56 9.61 28.57
CA ALA A 244 -5.42 10.53 28.51
C ALA A 244 -5.80 11.96 28.95
N THR A 245 -4.91 12.60 29.72
CA THR A 245 -4.95 14.05 29.96
C THR A 245 -4.46 14.82 28.73
N PRO A 246 -4.69 16.15 28.64
CA PRO A 246 -4.18 16.97 27.54
C PRO A 246 -2.66 16.83 27.30
N GLU A 247 -1.87 16.73 28.37
CA GLU A 247 -0.42 16.54 28.29
C GLU A 247 -0.06 15.17 27.67
N GLN A 248 -0.82 14.14 28.01
CA GLN A 248 -0.64 12.80 27.45
C GLN A 248 -1.10 12.74 26.00
N VAL A 249 -2.17 13.45 25.63
CA VAL A 249 -2.60 13.59 24.23
C VAL A 249 -1.55 14.34 23.41
N ARG A 250 -0.95 15.41 23.95
CA ARG A 250 0.17 16.11 23.32
C ARG A 250 1.35 15.16 23.03
N ALA A 251 1.73 14.34 24.02
CA ALA A 251 2.78 13.34 23.84
C ALA A 251 2.40 12.26 22.81
N TRP A 252 1.14 11.85 22.78
CA TRP A 252 0.60 10.88 21.83
C TRP A 252 0.62 11.40 20.38
N LEU A 253 0.20 12.65 20.16
CA LEU A 253 0.28 13.31 18.85
C LEU A 253 1.73 13.55 18.40
N ALA A 254 2.63 13.89 19.33
CA ALA A 254 4.06 14.00 19.04
C ALA A 254 4.67 12.64 18.61
N ALA A 255 4.34 11.57 19.33
CA ALA A 255 4.76 10.21 18.98
C ALA A 255 4.25 9.77 17.61
N TYR A 256 3.02 10.16 17.25
CA TYR A 256 2.50 9.97 15.90
C TYR A 256 3.37 10.68 14.86
N LYS A 257 3.65 11.98 15.03
CA LYS A 257 4.46 12.75 14.07
C LYS A 257 5.86 12.16 13.88
N GLU A 258 6.51 11.79 14.97
CA GLU A 258 7.80 11.08 14.94
C GLU A 258 7.72 9.77 14.13
N ALA A 259 6.63 9.01 14.28
CA ALA A 259 6.42 7.79 13.49
C ALA A 259 6.23 8.11 12.00
N VAL A 260 5.45 9.14 11.66
CA VAL A 260 5.29 9.59 10.27
C VAL A 260 6.64 9.92 9.65
N GLU A 261 7.45 10.72 10.34
CA GLU A 261 8.78 11.11 9.89
C GLU A 261 9.73 9.91 9.74
N SER A 262 9.72 9.00 10.73
CA SER A 262 10.66 7.87 10.77
C SER A 262 10.32 6.76 9.78
N ILE A 263 9.05 6.57 9.44
CA ILE A 263 8.61 5.57 8.47
C ILE A 263 8.82 6.08 7.03
N GLY A 264 8.65 7.38 6.82
CA GLY A 264 8.76 7.99 5.51
C GLY A 264 7.55 7.70 4.60
N ASP A 265 7.68 8.07 3.33
CA ASP A 265 6.67 7.84 2.31
C ASP A 265 6.72 6.40 1.77
N ASN A 266 5.61 5.91 1.20
CA ASN A 266 5.56 4.63 0.47
C ASN A 266 6.26 4.72 -0.92
N GLY A 267 6.88 5.86 -1.23
CA GLY A 267 7.63 6.10 -2.46
C GLY A 267 9.05 5.53 -2.43
N LYS A 268 9.81 5.84 -3.49
CA LYS A 268 11.23 5.49 -3.54
C LYS A 268 11.99 6.31 -2.49
N ARG A 269 12.76 5.62 -1.64
CA ARG A 269 13.70 6.25 -0.71
C ARG A 269 14.65 7.17 -1.47
N GLU A 270 14.77 8.42 -1.03
CA GLU A 270 15.81 9.32 -1.51
C GLU A 270 17.18 8.86 -0.98
N ILE A 271 18.15 8.73 -1.88
CA ILE A 271 19.52 8.36 -1.52
C ILE A 271 20.35 9.65 -1.52
N SER A 272 20.73 10.12 -0.34
CA SER A 272 21.46 11.39 -0.20
C SER A 272 22.86 11.33 -0.83
N GLU A 273 23.35 12.46 -1.34
CA GLU A 273 24.73 12.58 -1.86
C GLU A 273 25.77 12.20 -0.80
N LYS A 274 25.51 12.56 0.47
CA LYS A 274 26.36 12.20 1.59
C LYS A 274 26.47 10.69 1.78
N GLU A 275 25.34 9.97 1.74
CA GLU A 275 25.34 8.50 1.83
C GLU A 275 26.16 7.89 0.68
N GLN A 276 25.99 8.39 -0.54
CA GLN A 276 26.76 7.91 -1.69
C GLN A 276 28.27 8.17 -1.52
N GLN A 277 28.65 9.36 -1.05
CA GLN A 277 30.05 9.71 -0.83
C GLN A 277 30.67 8.87 0.28
N ASP A 278 29.99 8.71 1.42
CA ASP A 278 30.46 7.88 2.53
C ASP A 278 30.63 6.43 2.07
N LEU A 279 29.64 5.88 1.34
CA LEU A 279 29.73 4.52 0.79
C LEU A 279 30.88 4.34 -0.18
N LYS A 280 31.12 5.30 -1.09
CA LYS A 280 32.24 5.26 -2.04
C LYS A 280 33.58 5.03 -1.34
N THR A 281 33.79 5.56 -0.14
CA THR A 281 35.05 5.35 0.62
C THR A 281 35.31 3.88 1.00
N PHE A 282 34.26 3.07 1.14
CA PHE A 282 34.34 1.64 1.49
C PHE A 282 34.21 0.71 0.28
N VAL A 283 33.99 1.26 -0.91
CA VAL A 283 33.91 0.48 -2.14
C VAL A 283 35.30 -0.03 -2.51
N ARG A 284 35.38 -1.30 -2.92
CA ARG A 284 36.59 -1.84 -3.55
C ARG A 284 36.61 -1.47 -5.02
N GLY A 285 37.68 -0.80 -5.45
CA GLY A 285 38.03 -0.62 -6.85
C GLY A 285 38.75 -1.85 -7.42
N VAL A 286 38.84 -1.89 -8.75
CA VAL A 286 39.65 -2.87 -9.50
C VAL A 286 41.06 -2.29 -9.70
N TRP A 287 42.07 -3.07 -9.35
CA TRP A 287 43.48 -2.70 -9.43
C TRP A 287 44.24 -3.71 -10.28
N ALA A 288 45.17 -3.24 -11.10
CA ALA A 288 46.02 -4.11 -11.90
C ALA A 288 46.98 -4.91 -10.99
N TRP A 289 46.98 -6.23 -11.07
CA TRP A 289 47.94 -7.08 -10.36
C TRP A 289 49.32 -7.08 -11.04
N ARG A 290 49.33 -6.92 -12.36
CA ARG A 290 50.53 -6.84 -13.22
C ARG A 290 50.40 -5.72 -14.24
N GLU A 291 51.43 -5.52 -15.06
CA GLU A 291 51.32 -4.66 -16.25
C GLU A 291 50.29 -5.23 -17.25
N ILE A 292 49.41 -4.37 -17.78
CA ILE A 292 48.38 -4.69 -18.78
C ILE A 292 48.52 -3.70 -19.94
N LYS A 293 48.65 -4.18 -21.18
CA LYS A 293 48.85 -3.32 -22.36
C LYS A 293 47.53 -2.84 -22.94
N ALA A 294 47.54 -1.67 -23.57
CA ALA A 294 46.40 -1.16 -24.33
C ALA A 294 45.95 -2.19 -25.39
N GLY A 295 44.64 -2.44 -25.46
CA GLY A 295 44.04 -3.45 -26.33
C GLY A 295 44.04 -4.87 -25.76
N GLU A 296 44.67 -5.12 -24.61
CA GLU A 296 44.68 -6.44 -23.97
C GLU A 296 43.34 -6.73 -23.26
N ASN A 297 42.88 -7.97 -23.33
CA ASN A 297 41.72 -8.44 -22.55
C ASN A 297 42.12 -8.59 -21.08
N ILE A 298 41.41 -7.89 -20.19
CA ILE A 298 41.64 -7.95 -18.74
C ILE A 298 40.98 -9.21 -18.18
N ARG A 299 41.79 -10.13 -17.65
CA ARG A 299 41.30 -11.34 -16.98
C ARG A 299 41.25 -11.15 -15.47
N LYS A 300 40.55 -12.05 -14.78
CA LYS A 300 40.41 -11.99 -13.33
C LYS A 300 41.76 -12.11 -12.62
N GLU A 301 42.69 -12.86 -13.18
CA GLU A 301 44.04 -13.07 -12.64
C GLU A 301 44.96 -11.86 -12.85
N ASP A 302 44.57 -10.94 -13.75
CA ASP A 302 45.34 -9.74 -14.06
C ASP A 302 45.01 -8.58 -13.11
N VAL A 303 44.01 -8.74 -12.25
CA VAL A 303 43.51 -7.71 -11.34
C VAL A 303 43.29 -8.23 -9.93
N PHE A 304 43.20 -7.32 -8.98
CA PHE A 304 42.74 -7.58 -7.62
C PHE A 304 41.75 -6.49 -7.17
N PHE A 305 41.00 -6.76 -6.10
CA PHE A 305 39.94 -5.85 -5.63
C PHE A 305 40.26 -5.34 -4.23
N ALA A 306 40.47 -4.04 -4.10
CA ALA A 306 40.88 -3.43 -2.84
C ALA A 306 40.30 -2.01 -2.68
N MET A 307 40.29 -1.51 -1.45
CA MET A 307 39.98 -0.13 -1.09
C MET A 307 41.28 0.68 -0.90
N PRO A 308 41.25 2.03 -0.99
CA PRO A 308 40.08 2.87 -1.28
C PRO A 308 39.73 2.91 -2.76
N PHE A 309 38.46 3.08 -3.09
CA PHE A 309 38.04 3.46 -4.43
C PHE A 309 38.59 4.86 -4.80
N GLN A 310 39.00 5.05 -6.06
CA GLN A 310 39.40 6.35 -6.61
C GLN A 310 38.37 6.85 -7.63
N ASP A 311 38.13 8.16 -7.69
CA ASP A 311 37.27 8.73 -8.73
C ASP A 311 37.80 8.38 -10.13
N GLY A 312 36.90 7.92 -11.02
CA GLY A 312 37.28 7.40 -12.33
C GLY A 312 37.76 5.94 -12.34
N GLN A 313 37.77 5.24 -11.21
CA GLN A 313 38.15 3.82 -11.14
C GLN A 313 36.96 2.90 -11.42
N LEU A 314 37.21 1.75 -12.02
CA LEU A 314 36.24 0.67 -12.16
C LEU A 314 35.91 0.09 -10.78
N ILE A 315 34.64 0.10 -10.41
CA ILE A 315 34.16 -0.56 -9.18
C ILE A 315 34.21 -2.07 -9.37
N SER A 316 34.64 -2.81 -8.33
CA SER A 316 34.75 -4.27 -8.37
C SER A 316 33.46 -5.01 -8.78
N GLY A 317 32.28 -4.47 -8.44
CA GLY A 317 30.98 -5.01 -8.87
C GLY A 317 30.71 -4.92 -10.37
N ASN A 318 31.43 -4.06 -11.10
CA ASN A 318 31.32 -3.91 -12.55
C ASN A 318 32.40 -4.70 -13.30
N PHE A 319 33.27 -5.43 -12.59
CA PHE A 319 34.24 -6.29 -13.24
C PHE A 319 33.57 -7.54 -13.83
N HIS A 320 33.83 -7.81 -15.10
CA HIS A 320 33.41 -9.04 -15.77
C HIS A 320 34.44 -9.42 -16.85
N PRO A 321 34.46 -10.70 -17.31
CA PRO A 321 35.29 -11.10 -18.45
C PRO A 321 34.96 -10.30 -19.72
N GLY A 322 35.96 -10.03 -20.55
CA GLY A 322 35.80 -9.33 -21.83
C GLY A 322 36.03 -7.81 -21.80
N LEU A 323 36.39 -7.25 -20.65
CA LEU A 323 36.87 -5.87 -20.56
C LEU A 323 38.21 -5.73 -21.28
N VAL A 324 38.37 -4.68 -22.10
CA VAL A 324 39.59 -4.43 -22.89
C VAL A 324 40.30 -3.18 -22.37
N ALA A 325 41.58 -3.30 -22.07
CA ALA A 325 42.37 -2.17 -21.59
C ALA A 325 42.37 -1.01 -22.62
N ASN A 326 41.81 0.14 -22.24
CA ASN A 326 41.78 1.35 -23.05
C ASN A 326 43.15 2.05 -23.17
N ARG A 327 44.08 1.72 -22.26
CA ARG A 327 45.45 2.24 -22.21
C ARG A 327 46.37 1.21 -21.52
N ASN A 328 47.67 1.51 -21.46
CA ASN A 328 48.59 0.73 -20.65
C ASN A 328 48.34 1.02 -19.16
N TYR A 329 48.36 -0.04 -18.34
CA TYR A 329 48.29 0.01 -16.88
C TYR A 329 49.53 -0.63 -16.27
N SER A 330 50.06 0.00 -15.23
CA SER A 330 51.14 -0.53 -14.39
C SER A 330 50.59 -1.40 -13.27
N ALA A 331 51.42 -2.27 -12.67
CA ALA A 331 51.02 -3.00 -11.47
C ALA A 331 50.63 -2.06 -10.32
N ASN A 332 49.59 -2.42 -9.57
CA ASN A 332 48.91 -1.64 -8.53
C ASN A 332 48.20 -0.36 -9.03
N GLU A 333 48.05 -0.18 -10.34
CA GLU A 333 47.31 0.96 -10.88
C GLU A 333 45.80 0.71 -10.86
N ALA A 334 45.02 1.76 -10.62
CA ALA A 334 43.57 1.72 -10.71
C ALA A 334 43.13 1.47 -12.17
N ILE A 335 42.28 0.47 -12.37
CA ILE A 335 41.65 0.21 -13.67
C ILE A 335 40.56 1.25 -13.90
N ASP A 336 40.53 1.88 -15.08
CA ASP A 336 39.62 2.99 -15.42
C ASP A 336 38.17 2.52 -15.57
N GLU A 337 37.21 3.28 -15.03
CA GLU A 337 35.78 3.01 -15.17
C GLU A 337 35.28 3.15 -16.60
N ALA A 338 36.01 3.89 -17.44
CA ALA A 338 35.69 4.11 -18.85
C ALA A 338 35.97 2.87 -19.72
N ILE A 339 36.62 1.84 -19.17
CA ILE A 339 36.78 0.58 -19.89
C ILE A 339 35.39 0.02 -20.22
N ARG A 340 35.26 -0.40 -21.48
CA ARG A 340 34.07 -1.06 -21.98
C ARG A 340 34.47 -2.44 -22.52
N PRO A 341 33.57 -3.42 -22.47
CA PRO A 341 33.69 -4.55 -23.38
C PRO A 341 33.56 -4.06 -24.82
N ASN A 342 34.13 -4.80 -25.78
CA ASN A 342 34.02 -4.50 -27.21
C ASN A 342 32.56 -4.47 -27.72
N SER A 343 31.62 -5.04 -26.97
CA SER A 343 30.18 -4.86 -27.16
C SER A 343 29.47 -4.94 -25.80
N ARG A 344 28.35 -4.22 -25.62
CA ARG A 344 27.50 -4.40 -24.44
C ARG A 344 26.94 -5.83 -24.53
N PRO A 345 27.28 -6.75 -23.61
CA PRO A 345 26.85 -8.12 -23.80
C PRO A 345 25.33 -8.15 -23.77
N LYS A 346 24.67 -8.68 -24.81
CA LYS A 346 23.20 -8.87 -24.83
C LYS A 346 22.71 -9.57 -23.55
N LYS A 347 23.56 -10.42 -22.98
CA LYS A 347 23.47 -11.04 -21.65
C LYS A 347 23.07 -10.06 -20.53
N GLU A 348 23.70 -8.89 -20.45
CA GLU A 348 23.48 -7.92 -19.38
C GLU A 348 22.08 -7.31 -19.46
N ILE A 349 21.62 -6.99 -20.68
CA ILE A 349 20.28 -6.45 -20.92
C ILE A 349 19.22 -7.47 -20.50
N VAL A 350 19.40 -8.74 -20.89
CA VAL A 350 18.52 -9.84 -20.51
C VAL A 350 18.50 -10.02 -19.00
N TYR A 351 19.66 -9.97 -18.34
CA TYR A 351 19.77 -10.09 -16.88
C TYR A 351 18.99 -8.99 -16.14
N HIS A 352 19.17 -7.72 -16.56
CA HIS A 352 18.43 -6.60 -15.98
C HIS A 352 16.92 -6.69 -16.22
N ALA A 353 16.51 -7.15 -17.40
CA ALA A 353 15.10 -7.39 -17.71
C ALA A 353 14.48 -8.44 -16.79
N ILE A 354 15.17 -9.58 -16.58
CA ILE A 354 14.70 -10.66 -15.70
C ILE A 354 14.50 -10.15 -14.27
N HIS A 355 15.46 -9.40 -13.71
CA HIS A 355 15.36 -8.88 -12.35
C HIS A 355 14.23 -7.87 -12.19
N ALA A 356 14.09 -6.95 -13.14
CA ALA A 356 12.99 -5.98 -13.13
C ALA A 356 11.62 -6.68 -13.18
N VAL A 357 11.47 -7.67 -14.05
CA VAL A 357 10.22 -8.45 -14.17
C VAL A 357 9.93 -9.23 -12.89
N LYS A 358 10.93 -9.89 -12.29
CA LYS A 358 10.77 -10.59 -11.01
C LYS A 358 10.35 -9.64 -9.89
N GLY A 359 10.93 -8.44 -9.84
CA GLY A 359 10.51 -7.38 -8.92
C GLY A 359 9.04 -7.04 -9.07
N MET A 360 8.59 -6.77 -10.30
CA MET A 360 7.19 -6.43 -10.58
C MET A 360 6.22 -7.57 -10.27
N LEU A 361 6.58 -8.82 -10.56
CA LEU A 361 5.74 -9.98 -10.21
C LEU A 361 5.59 -10.14 -8.69
N ASN A 362 6.68 -9.93 -7.94
CA ASN A 362 6.65 -9.98 -6.48
C ASN A 362 5.79 -8.85 -5.89
N GLU A 363 5.93 -7.63 -6.40
CA GLU A 363 5.10 -6.47 -6.01
C GLU A 363 3.62 -6.68 -6.35
N ALA A 364 3.35 -7.30 -7.49
CA ALA A 364 2.00 -7.68 -7.91
C ALA A 364 1.44 -8.89 -7.14
N ARG A 365 2.28 -9.58 -6.34
CA ARG A 365 1.95 -10.84 -5.66
C ARG A 365 1.42 -11.90 -6.62
N VAL A 366 2.02 -12.00 -7.81
CA VAL A 366 1.65 -12.97 -8.85
C VAL A 366 2.64 -14.14 -8.81
N PRO A 367 2.28 -15.26 -8.15
CA PRO A 367 3.12 -16.45 -8.17
C PRO A 367 3.07 -17.10 -9.56
N LEU A 368 4.22 -17.59 -10.02
CA LEU A 368 4.30 -18.44 -11.21
C LEU A 368 4.37 -19.91 -10.76
N GLY A 369 3.73 -20.80 -11.52
CA GLY A 369 3.82 -22.25 -11.30
C GLY A 369 5.22 -22.80 -11.61
N HIS A 370 5.36 -24.13 -11.62
CA HIS A 370 6.64 -24.77 -11.97
C HIS A 370 6.84 -24.93 -13.49
N ASP A 371 5.74 -25.03 -14.24
CA ASP A 371 5.75 -25.22 -15.69
C ASP A 371 5.30 -23.95 -16.39
N PHE A 372 6.25 -23.17 -16.90
CA PHE A 372 5.99 -22.03 -17.77
C PHE A 372 7.16 -21.79 -18.71
N GLN A 373 6.90 -21.05 -19.78
CA GLN A 373 7.92 -20.61 -20.73
C GLN A 373 7.99 -19.10 -20.73
N VAL A 374 9.20 -18.55 -20.82
CA VAL A 374 9.39 -17.10 -20.83
C VAL A 374 10.03 -16.66 -22.14
N GLU A 375 9.47 -15.62 -22.73
CA GLU A 375 10.01 -14.94 -23.90
C GLU A 375 10.13 -13.44 -23.63
N LEU A 376 11.27 -12.86 -24.00
CA LEU A 376 11.39 -11.41 -24.16
C LEU A 376 11.01 -11.07 -25.60
N SER A 377 9.97 -10.27 -25.79
CA SER A 377 9.58 -9.73 -27.10
C SER A 377 10.28 -8.39 -27.31
N HIS A 378 11.12 -8.26 -28.35
CA HIS A 378 11.95 -7.08 -28.63
C HIS A 378 11.94 -6.72 -30.12
N HIS A 379 10.88 -6.09 -30.61
CA HIS A 379 10.63 -5.91 -32.04
C HIS A 379 11.65 -5.04 -32.78
N TYR A 380 12.42 -4.20 -32.08
CA TYR A 380 13.49 -3.38 -32.64
C TYR A 380 14.87 -3.76 -32.06
N GLY A 381 15.02 -5.04 -31.68
CA GLY A 381 16.25 -5.60 -31.12
C GLY A 381 16.34 -5.49 -29.60
N ILE A 382 17.07 -6.43 -29.01
CA ILE A 382 17.20 -6.58 -27.56
C ILE A 382 17.79 -5.33 -26.89
N ASP A 383 18.63 -4.57 -27.59
CA ASP A 383 19.23 -3.32 -27.09
C ASP A 383 18.18 -2.25 -26.73
N ARG A 384 17.03 -2.29 -27.39
CA ARG A 384 15.90 -1.38 -27.16
C ARG A 384 14.79 -1.99 -26.31
N PHE A 385 15.02 -3.16 -25.70
CA PHE A 385 13.98 -3.88 -24.96
C PHE A 385 13.30 -3.01 -23.89
N ARG A 386 14.04 -2.15 -23.18
CA ARG A 386 13.46 -1.25 -22.14
C ARG A 386 12.48 -0.21 -22.68
N GLU A 387 12.57 0.13 -23.96
CA GLU A 387 11.68 1.10 -24.61
C GLU A 387 10.56 0.38 -25.35
N ILE A 388 10.89 -0.70 -26.06
CA ILE A 388 9.97 -1.38 -26.96
C ILE A 388 10.05 -2.88 -26.75
N GLY A 389 8.95 -3.45 -26.24
CA GLY A 389 8.86 -4.86 -25.95
C GLY A 389 7.94 -5.20 -24.79
N SER A 390 7.98 -6.47 -24.40
CA SER A 390 7.36 -6.97 -23.17
C SER A 390 7.95 -8.33 -22.81
N THR A 391 7.81 -8.73 -21.56
CA THR A 391 8.11 -10.10 -21.13
C THR A 391 6.83 -10.91 -21.12
N ILE A 392 6.81 -12.01 -21.86
CA ILE A 392 5.66 -12.89 -22.02
C ILE A 392 5.95 -14.20 -21.31
N ILE A 393 5.14 -14.53 -20.30
CA ILE A 393 5.26 -15.74 -19.51
C ILE A 393 4.07 -16.64 -19.85
N THR A 394 4.29 -17.62 -20.71
CA THR A 394 3.26 -18.59 -21.09
C THR A 394 3.12 -19.63 -19.99
N CYS A 395 2.03 -19.56 -19.23
CA CYS A 395 1.72 -20.51 -18.16
C CYS A 395 1.09 -21.79 -18.71
N PHE A 396 0.31 -21.66 -19.79
CA PHE A 396 -0.41 -22.78 -20.39
C PHE A 396 -0.76 -22.45 -21.84
N ASN A 397 -0.67 -23.42 -22.75
CA ASN A 397 -1.15 -23.29 -24.13
C ASN A 397 -1.61 -24.66 -24.67
N LYS A 398 -2.93 -24.86 -24.77
CA LYS A 398 -3.58 -26.02 -25.40
C LYS A 398 -4.77 -25.56 -26.24
N GLU A 399 -6.00 -25.91 -25.88
CA GLU A 399 -7.24 -25.38 -26.51
C GLU A 399 -7.45 -23.88 -26.22
N TYR A 400 -6.88 -23.41 -25.12
CA TYR A 400 -6.77 -22.02 -24.74
C TYR A 400 -5.36 -21.75 -24.21
N ALA A 401 -4.95 -20.49 -24.24
CA ALA A 401 -3.69 -20.04 -23.70
C ALA A 401 -3.92 -19.11 -22.51
N LYS A 402 -3.04 -19.25 -21.51
CA LYS A 402 -2.90 -18.30 -20.41
C LYS A 402 -1.46 -17.82 -20.38
N LYS A 403 -1.30 -16.51 -20.45
CA LYS A 403 0.00 -15.85 -20.29
C LYS A 403 -0.08 -14.78 -19.21
N VAL A 404 1.01 -14.61 -18.49
CA VAL A 404 1.26 -13.41 -17.67
C VAL A 404 2.23 -12.54 -18.45
N ILE A 405 1.85 -11.30 -18.72
CA ILE A 405 2.66 -10.34 -19.47
C ILE A 405 3.09 -9.23 -18.51
N VAL A 406 4.37 -8.89 -18.60
CA VAL A 406 4.95 -7.77 -17.85
C VAL A 406 5.48 -6.74 -18.83
N ALA A 407 4.88 -5.55 -18.77
CA ALA A 407 5.39 -4.35 -19.42
C ALA A 407 6.12 -3.52 -18.37
N LEU A 408 7.43 -3.34 -18.54
CA LEU A 408 8.24 -2.48 -17.68
C LEU A 408 7.85 -1.00 -17.84
N PRO A 409 8.15 -0.15 -16.86
CA PRO A 409 7.86 1.28 -16.96
C PRO A 409 8.50 1.92 -18.20
N GLY A 410 7.68 2.62 -18.99
CA GLY A 410 8.08 3.27 -20.23
C GLY A 410 8.09 2.36 -21.47
N GLN A 411 7.79 1.06 -21.34
CA GLN A 411 7.74 0.15 -22.48
C GLN A 411 6.47 0.34 -23.32
N TRP A 412 6.63 0.14 -24.63
CA TRP A 412 5.54 0.00 -25.59
C TRP A 412 5.69 -1.27 -26.44
N ASN A 413 4.60 -1.92 -26.78
CA ASN A 413 4.54 -3.07 -27.68
C ASN A 413 3.85 -2.64 -28.97
N PRO A 414 4.49 -2.84 -30.15
CA PRO A 414 3.99 -2.34 -31.42
C PRO A 414 2.59 -2.84 -31.78
N GLU A 415 1.95 -2.06 -32.64
CA GLU A 415 0.62 -2.34 -33.14
C GLU A 415 0.59 -3.62 -34.01
N HIS A 416 -0.31 -4.54 -33.67
CA HIS A 416 -0.47 -5.83 -34.32
C HIS A 416 -1.92 -6.33 -34.27
N TYR A 417 -2.20 -7.39 -35.02
CA TYR A 417 -3.45 -8.14 -34.95
C TYR A 417 -3.20 -9.64 -35.07
N HIS A 418 -4.20 -10.41 -34.64
CA HIS A 418 -4.24 -11.87 -34.71
C HIS A 418 -5.30 -12.35 -35.70
N LYS A 419 -5.03 -13.37 -36.53
CA LYS A 419 -6.03 -13.90 -37.48
C LYS A 419 -6.79 -15.10 -36.92
N LYS A 420 -6.13 -15.92 -36.10
CA LYS A 420 -6.67 -17.17 -35.56
C LYS A 420 -7.16 -16.98 -34.13
N LYS A 421 -6.49 -16.14 -33.34
CA LYS A 421 -6.68 -16.00 -31.90
C LYS A 421 -7.57 -14.83 -31.50
N ASP A 422 -8.51 -15.09 -30.60
CA ASP A 422 -9.17 -14.04 -29.80
C ASP A 422 -8.44 -13.94 -28.46
N GLU A 423 -8.28 -12.74 -27.92
CA GLU A 423 -7.61 -12.54 -26.64
C GLU A 423 -8.34 -11.58 -25.72
N THR A 424 -8.07 -11.70 -24.43
CA THR A 424 -8.61 -10.85 -23.38
C THR A 424 -7.48 -10.48 -22.45
N PHE A 425 -7.31 -9.19 -22.22
CA PHE A 425 -6.42 -8.69 -21.17
C PHE A 425 -7.17 -8.55 -19.86
N GLN A 426 -6.57 -8.99 -18.76
CA GLN A 426 -7.04 -8.73 -17.40
C GLN A 426 -5.91 -8.11 -16.58
N ILE A 427 -6.12 -6.91 -16.05
CA ILE A 427 -5.04 -6.20 -15.35
C ILE A 427 -4.93 -6.70 -13.91
N LEU A 428 -3.73 -7.13 -13.52
CA LEU A 428 -3.44 -7.60 -12.16
C LEU A 428 -2.83 -6.48 -11.32
N LYS A 429 -1.93 -5.67 -11.89
CA LYS A 429 -1.23 -4.59 -11.21
C LYS A 429 -0.74 -3.53 -12.20
N GLY A 430 -0.70 -2.27 -11.76
CA GLY A 430 -0.23 -1.15 -12.56
C GLY A 430 -1.30 -0.61 -13.50
N ILE A 431 -0.89 0.22 -14.46
CA ILE A 431 -1.78 0.86 -15.43
C ILE A 431 -1.35 0.42 -16.83
N LEU A 432 -2.26 -0.17 -17.60
CA LEU A 432 -2.01 -0.55 -18.99
C LEU A 432 -2.68 0.44 -19.94
N GLU A 433 -1.90 1.01 -20.84
CA GLU A 433 -2.40 1.80 -21.96
C GLU A 433 -2.54 0.88 -23.17
N VAL A 434 -3.74 0.79 -23.74
CA VAL A 434 -4.01 -0.02 -24.93
C VAL A 434 -4.57 0.86 -26.02
N GLU A 435 -3.99 0.80 -27.20
CA GLU A 435 -4.51 1.43 -28.39
C GLU A 435 -5.25 0.40 -29.23
N ILE A 436 -6.52 0.64 -29.56
CA ILE A 436 -7.33 -0.26 -30.40
C ILE A 436 -7.93 0.57 -31.53
N ASN A 437 -7.62 0.21 -32.77
CA ASN A 437 -8.06 0.94 -33.97
C ASN A 437 -7.86 2.48 -33.83
N GLY A 438 -6.69 2.89 -33.35
CA GLY A 438 -6.33 4.30 -33.14
C GLY A 438 -6.98 4.99 -31.93
N ARG A 439 -7.71 4.27 -31.08
CA ARG A 439 -8.31 4.80 -29.84
C ARG A 439 -7.59 4.29 -28.61
N LYS A 440 -7.16 5.19 -27.74
CA LYS A 440 -6.53 4.85 -26.47
C LYS A 440 -7.56 4.47 -25.41
N LYS A 441 -7.26 3.43 -24.66
CA LYS A 441 -7.94 3.00 -23.43
C LYS A 441 -6.90 2.88 -22.31
N ILE A 442 -7.29 3.30 -21.12
CA ILE A 442 -6.50 3.12 -19.90
C ILE A 442 -7.21 2.03 -19.08
N LEU A 443 -6.47 1.02 -18.66
CA LEU A 443 -6.98 -0.09 -17.87
C LEU A 443 -6.27 -0.14 -16.51
N GLU A 444 -7.05 -0.29 -15.45
CA GLU A 444 -6.61 -0.37 -14.05
C GLU A 444 -6.82 -1.79 -13.48
N PRO A 445 -6.21 -2.13 -12.32
CA PRO A 445 -6.34 -3.47 -11.75
C PRO A 445 -7.81 -3.90 -11.56
N GLY A 446 -8.18 -5.06 -12.13
CA GLY A 446 -9.55 -5.57 -12.16
C GLY A 446 -10.28 -5.35 -13.49
N ASP A 447 -9.85 -4.39 -14.31
CA ASP A 447 -10.41 -4.18 -15.64
C ASP A 447 -10.10 -5.36 -16.57
N SER A 448 -11.01 -5.59 -17.51
CA SER A 448 -10.85 -6.59 -18.57
C SER A 448 -11.14 -5.99 -19.94
N LEU A 449 -10.38 -6.38 -20.95
CA LEU A 449 -10.50 -5.92 -22.32
C LEU A 449 -10.45 -7.09 -23.28
N TRP A 450 -11.59 -7.41 -23.91
CA TRP A 450 -11.67 -8.39 -24.98
C TRP A 450 -11.28 -7.77 -26.32
N ILE A 451 -10.40 -8.48 -27.05
CA ILE A 451 -9.86 -8.10 -28.35
C ILE A 451 -10.13 -9.28 -29.30
N PRO A 452 -11.13 -9.16 -30.20
CA PRO A 452 -11.41 -10.21 -31.16
C PRO A 452 -10.34 -10.26 -32.25
N ARG A 453 -10.17 -11.43 -32.86
CA ARG A 453 -9.32 -11.62 -34.03
C ARG A 453 -9.59 -10.58 -35.11
N GLY A 454 -8.55 -10.17 -35.81
CA GLY A 454 -8.56 -9.16 -36.86
C GLY A 454 -8.57 -7.72 -36.35
N VAL A 455 -8.72 -7.50 -35.04
CA VAL A 455 -8.66 -6.16 -34.46
C VAL A 455 -7.22 -5.73 -34.22
N LEU A 456 -6.90 -4.55 -34.76
CA LEU A 456 -5.60 -3.94 -34.64
C LEU A 456 -5.44 -3.29 -33.27
N HIS A 457 -4.38 -3.65 -32.56
CA HIS A 457 -4.12 -3.17 -31.22
C HIS A 457 -2.62 -3.10 -30.88
N GLY A 458 -2.26 -2.20 -29.98
CA GLY A 458 -0.93 -2.09 -29.36
C GLY A 458 -1.08 -1.75 -27.89
N PHE A 459 -0.04 -1.93 -27.09
CA PHE A 459 -0.14 -1.68 -25.64
C PHE A 459 1.19 -1.24 -25.03
N GLY A 460 1.14 -0.56 -23.90
CA GLY A 460 2.32 -0.20 -23.14
C GLY A 460 1.97 0.32 -21.75
N SER A 461 2.96 0.82 -21.02
CA SER A 461 2.72 1.38 -19.70
C SER A 461 3.76 2.42 -19.31
N GLY A 462 3.33 3.63 -18.95
CA GLY A 462 4.23 4.64 -18.39
C GLY A 462 4.80 4.27 -17.02
N GLN A 463 4.05 3.54 -16.19
CA GLN A 463 4.42 3.20 -14.81
C GLN A 463 4.77 1.71 -14.59
N GLY A 464 4.59 0.89 -15.63
CA GLY A 464 4.70 -0.55 -15.58
C GLY A 464 3.35 -1.22 -15.31
N ALA A 465 3.15 -2.40 -15.89
CA ALA A 465 1.95 -3.21 -15.71
C ALA A 465 2.27 -4.71 -15.67
N VAL A 466 1.52 -5.44 -14.85
CA VAL A 466 1.43 -6.90 -14.84
C VAL A 466 -0.02 -7.26 -15.16
N PHE A 467 -0.23 -8.05 -16.21
CA PHE A 467 -1.56 -8.41 -16.68
C PHE A 467 -1.58 -9.82 -17.25
N GLU A 468 -2.75 -10.43 -17.28
CA GLU A 468 -2.97 -11.72 -17.92
C GLU A 468 -3.46 -11.52 -19.35
N GLU A 469 -2.95 -12.34 -20.27
CA GLU A 469 -3.61 -12.62 -21.54
C GLU A 469 -4.30 -13.98 -21.42
N ILE A 470 -5.62 -13.99 -21.55
CA ILE A 470 -6.41 -15.20 -21.70
C ILE A 470 -6.91 -15.22 -23.13
N SER A 471 -6.57 -16.27 -23.86
CA SER A 471 -6.85 -16.35 -25.29
C SER A 471 -7.27 -17.76 -25.69
N THR A 472 -7.85 -17.89 -26.88
CA THR A 472 -7.85 -19.19 -27.58
C THR A 472 -6.41 -19.66 -27.81
N THR A 473 -6.19 -20.89 -28.30
CA THR A 473 -4.83 -21.39 -28.61
C THR A 473 -3.92 -20.33 -29.22
N ASP A 474 -2.73 -20.17 -28.64
CA ASP A 474 -1.72 -19.27 -29.16
C ASP A 474 -0.88 -19.98 -30.22
N TYR A 475 -0.72 -19.34 -31.37
CA TYR A 475 0.05 -19.87 -32.50
C TYR A 475 1.25 -18.98 -32.78
N ASN A 476 2.42 -19.58 -32.97
CA ASN A 476 3.67 -18.85 -33.19
C ASN A 476 3.67 -17.97 -34.46
N ASP A 477 2.78 -18.25 -35.42
CA ASP A 477 2.66 -17.59 -36.72
C ASP A 477 1.47 -16.62 -36.83
N ASP A 478 0.81 -16.27 -35.71
CA ASP A 478 -0.45 -15.52 -35.72
C ASP A 478 -0.33 -14.04 -35.31
N SER A 479 0.87 -13.47 -35.26
CA SER A 479 1.07 -12.03 -34.99
C SER A 479 1.47 -11.26 -36.25
N PHE A 480 0.59 -10.38 -36.72
CA PHE A 480 0.78 -9.55 -37.91
C PHE A 480 0.92 -8.07 -37.54
N TYR A 481 2.01 -7.44 -37.99
CA TYR A 481 2.38 -6.07 -37.60
C TYR A 481 2.15 -5.07 -38.74
N THR A 482 1.76 -3.85 -38.40
CA THR A 482 1.58 -2.76 -39.38
C THR A 482 2.91 -2.13 -39.81
N ASP A 483 3.92 -2.18 -38.95
CA ASP A 483 5.29 -1.79 -39.29
C ASP A 483 5.92 -2.83 -40.24
N ARG A 484 6.29 -2.37 -41.45
CA ARG A 484 6.88 -3.21 -42.50
C ARG A 484 8.22 -3.80 -42.10
N SER A 485 9.00 -3.12 -41.26
CA SER A 485 10.30 -3.63 -40.80
C SER A 485 10.11 -4.84 -39.90
N ILE A 486 9.16 -4.78 -38.96
CA ILE A 486 8.82 -5.89 -38.06
C ILE A 486 8.12 -7.02 -38.83
N ALA A 487 7.26 -6.69 -39.78
CA ALA A 487 6.53 -7.66 -40.59
C ALA A 487 7.45 -8.50 -41.49
N ALA A 488 8.62 -7.98 -41.86
CA ALA A 488 9.62 -8.69 -42.66
C ALA A 488 10.59 -9.57 -41.83
N MET A 489 10.63 -9.40 -40.50
CA MET A 489 11.52 -10.18 -39.62
C MET A 489 10.95 -11.57 -39.34
N ASN A 490 11.84 -12.56 -39.15
CA ASN A 490 11.42 -13.83 -38.59
C ASN A 490 11.05 -13.65 -37.11
N ARG A 491 10.24 -14.57 -36.58
CA ARG A 491 9.83 -14.53 -35.17
C ARG A 491 11.03 -14.60 -34.21
N GLU A 492 12.03 -15.41 -34.54
CA GLU A 492 13.22 -15.66 -33.72
C GLU A 492 14.09 -14.40 -33.60
N ASP A 493 14.15 -13.58 -34.66
CA ASP A 493 14.91 -12.31 -34.67
C ASP A 493 14.36 -11.26 -33.69
N ARG A 494 13.07 -11.37 -33.32
CA ARG A 494 12.34 -10.42 -32.47
C ARG A 494 11.90 -10.99 -31.11
N LYS A 495 12.31 -12.21 -30.79
CA LYS A 495 11.96 -12.88 -29.54
C LYS A 495 13.12 -13.70 -28.98
N THR A 496 13.46 -13.48 -27.72
CA THR A 496 14.46 -14.29 -27.00
C THR A 496 13.79 -15.19 -25.98
N LYS A 497 13.90 -16.51 -26.14
CA LYS A 497 13.45 -17.49 -25.16
C LYS A 497 14.41 -17.54 -23.97
N LEU A 498 13.87 -17.56 -22.76
CA LEU A 498 14.65 -17.70 -21.54
C LEU A 498 14.46 -19.11 -20.98
N LEU A 499 15.52 -19.90 -21.02
CA LEU A 499 15.55 -21.21 -20.38
C LEU A 499 15.92 -21.02 -18.89
N ASN A 500 15.18 -21.66 -17.98
CA ASN A 500 15.50 -21.84 -16.55
C ASN A 500 15.32 -20.66 -15.55
N TRP A 501 14.55 -19.61 -15.83
CA TRP A 501 13.97 -18.58 -14.91
C TRP A 501 14.69 -18.23 -13.56
N GLY A 502 16.01 -18.43 -13.36
CA GLY A 502 16.62 -18.22 -12.05
C GLY A 502 17.92 -18.91 -11.66
N GLN A 503 18.58 -19.73 -12.49
CA GLN A 503 19.96 -20.15 -12.22
C GLN A 503 20.93 -19.53 -13.23
N HIS A 504 22.08 -19.05 -12.74
CA HIS A 504 23.20 -18.56 -13.56
C HIS A 504 23.60 -19.62 -14.58
N GLN A 505 23.20 -19.44 -15.84
CA GLN A 505 23.51 -20.37 -16.90
C GLN A 505 24.04 -19.61 -18.11
N LEU A 506 25.15 -18.94 -17.90
CA LEU A 506 25.86 -18.28 -18.98
C LEU A 506 27.37 -18.45 -18.90
N ASP A 507 27.77 -19.53 -18.23
CA ASP A 507 29.04 -20.21 -18.45
C ASP A 507 28.95 -21.21 -19.62
N ALA A 508 27.78 -21.36 -20.26
CA ALA A 508 27.53 -22.36 -21.30
C ALA A 508 27.28 -21.79 -22.71
N PHE A 509 27.24 -20.47 -22.89
CA PHE A 509 27.03 -19.85 -24.20
C PHE A 509 28.27 -19.04 -24.60
N GLU A 510 29.02 -19.51 -25.59
CA GLU A 510 30.01 -18.68 -26.27
C GLU A 510 29.29 -17.64 -27.16
N GLU A 511 29.91 -16.46 -27.35
CA GLU A 511 29.31 -15.33 -28.09
C GLU A 511 28.82 -15.67 -29.51
N ASP A 512 29.33 -16.76 -30.09
CA ASP A 512 28.95 -17.23 -31.43
C ASP A 512 27.57 -17.91 -31.48
N GLU A 513 27.01 -18.38 -30.36
CA GLU A 513 25.67 -19.02 -30.33
C GLU A 513 24.51 -18.01 -30.29
N LEU A 514 24.78 -16.72 -30.09
CA LEU A 514 23.76 -15.65 -30.08
C LEU A 514 23.49 -15.02 -31.46
N ARG A 515 24.06 -15.58 -32.54
CA ARG A 515 23.85 -15.10 -33.92
C ARG A 515 22.95 -15.95 -34.79
N ALA A 516 22.44 -17.09 -34.32
CA ALA A 516 21.47 -17.89 -35.08
C ALA A 516 20.74 -18.89 -34.19
N ILE A 517 19.79 -18.42 -33.36
CA ILE A 517 18.68 -19.21 -32.82
C ILE A 517 17.47 -18.30 -32.67
#